data_AF-A0A2D5W5T6-F1
#
_entry.id   AF-A0A2D5W5T6-F1
#
_cell.length_a   1.000
_cell.length_b   1.000
_cell.length_c   1.000
_cell.angle_alpha   90.00
_cell.angle_beta   90.00
_cell.angle_gamma   90.00
#
_symmetry.space_group_name_H-M   'P 1'
#
loop_
_entity.id
_entity.type
_entity.pdbx_description
1 polymer ?
#
loop_
_entity_poly.entity_id
_entity_poly.type
_entity_poly.pdbx_seq_one_letter_code
_entity_poly.pdbx_strand_id
1 'polypeptide(L)'
;MKKNHSLLALLGGVLLLPPALAAAPTTTAPGASDKDILTAELRHKSYPKWDFVLPKETWTTVSDRIPLPGSDSSAYQVAKRGPLKIEVDSTGNGRFDSKVKGMGGSLTLRGRDEEGESFQYAVRFKSSSSAWRWSAGGAMRGKLGGHTILIIDQNNNGLYNDYGQDAMIVGKGEAASFLSRVINLKGELYDFEISPNGTQVTATPYEGETGMLNMTEEYTVNGNLVAAVVRSGDYSFNVADYREGLAVPAATYSLESGYATRGKTETVRIRNGKMGPIEVKAGAEKSVGWGSPVRIEFDYEKDGEYVTVQPDVVFYGAANEEYHTFTPNAKSPKIIIRDKRTGKEVISGRFGGC
;
A
#
# COMPACT_ATOMS: atom_id res chain seq x y z
N MET A 1 18.20 61.36 44.19
CA MET A 1 18.20 62.84 44.18
C MET A 1 18.75 63.32 42.84
N LYS A 2 17.95 64.13 42.12
CA LYS A 2 18.29 65.23 41.15
C LYS A 2 19.40 64.96 40.11
N LYS A 3 19.23 65.21 38.81
CA LYS A 3 18.57 66.34 38.13
C LYS A 3 18.06 65.98 36.73
N ASN A 4 16.95 66.62 36.36
CA ASN A 4 16.46 66.85 35.00
C ASN A 4 17.44 67.69 34.17
N HIS A 5 17.48 67.49 32.86
CA HIS A 5 17.45 68.57 31.87
C HIS A 5 16.65 68.15 30.64
N SER A 6 15.60 68.93 30.36
CA SER A 6 14.81 68.91 29.14
C SER A 6 15.62 69.56 28.01
N LEU A 7 15.49 69.04 26.78
CA LEU A 7 15.66 69.86 25.59
C LEU A 7 14.59 69.52 24.56
N LEU A 8 13.89 70.58 24.17
CA LEU A 8 12.84 70.68 23.17
C LEU A 8 13.51 70.89 21.80
N ALA A 9 13.15 70.15 20.76
CA ALA A 9 13.47 70.55 19.38
C ALA A 9 12.50 69.97 18.34
N LEU A 10 11.71 70.91 17.81
CA LEU A 10 11.13 71.06 16.47
C LEU A 10 10.66 69.85 15.64
N LEU A 11 9.38 69.99 15.27
CA LEU A 11 8.72 69.43 14.09
C LEU A 11 9.53 69.65 12.80
N GLY A 12 9.77 68.57 12.07
CA GLY A 12 10.10 68.55 10.65
C GLY A 12 9.30 67.44 9.97
N GLY A 13 8.13 67.80 9.44
CA GLY A 13 7.29 66.89 8.67
C GLY A 13 7.95 66.59 7.32
N VAL A 14 8.38 65.35 7.12
CA VAL A 14 8.68 64.80 5.81
C VAL A 14 7.48 63.93 5.41
N LEU A 15 6.75 64.37 4.39
CA LEU A 15 5.80 63.52 3.67
C LEU A 15 6.59 62.39 2.99
N LEU A 16 6.63 61.22 3.63
CA LEU A 16 7.03 59.99 2.97
C LEU A 16 5.83 59.47 2.19
N LEU A 17 5.93 59.55 0.86
CA LEU A 17 5.06 58.84 -0.06
C LEU A 17 5.04 57.34 0.29
N PRO A 18 3.89 56.66 0.21
CA PRO A 18 3.85 55.22 0.39
C PRO A 18 4.74 54.55 -0.67
N PRO A 19 5.52 53.52 -0.31
CA PRO A 19 6.23 52.73 -1.30
C PRO A 19 5.20 52.13 -2.27
N ALA A 20 5.43 52.33 -3.56
CA ALA A 20 4.65 51.68 -4.60
C ALA A 20 4.65 50.16 -4.32
N LEU A 21 3.45 49.58 -4.19
CA LEU A 21 3.28 48.13 -4.23
C LEU A 21 3.86 47.67 -5.58
N ALA A 22 5.07 47.11 -5.54
CA ALA A 22 5.57 46.31 -6.64
C ALA A 22 4.63 45.11 -6.76
N ALA A 23 3.91 45.03 -7.87
CA ALA A 23 3.14 43.85 -8.22
C ALA A 23 4.08 42.64 -8.13
N ALA A 24 3.69 41.63 -7.34
CA ALA A 24 4.41 40.38 -7.28
C ALA A 24 4.56 39.82 -8.71
N PRO A 25 5.74 39.30 -9.08
CA PRO A 25 5.89 38.65 -10.38
C PRO A 25 4.88 37.51 -10.44
N THR A 26 3.92 37.63 -11.37
CA THR A 26 3.13 36.50 -11.84
C THR A 26 4.12 35.44 -12.31
N THR A 27 4.35 34.42 -11.49
CA THR A 27 5.02 33.19 -11.90
C THR A 27 4.14 32.57 -12.97
N THR A 28 4.51 32.82 -14.22
CA THR A 28 4.02 32.09 -15.38
C THR A 28 4.22 30.60 -15.07
N ALA A 29 3.12 29.85 -15.04
CA ALA A 29 3.16 28.40 -14.89
C ALA A 29 4.17 27.84 -15.91
N PRO A 30 5.04 26.90 -15.52
CA PRO A 30 5.95 26.26 -16.45
C PRO A 30 5.10 25.64 -17.57
N GLY A 31 5.41 26.01 -18.82
CA GLY A 31 4.70 25.51 -19.99
C GLY A 31 4.63 23.99 -19.97
N ALA A 32 3.47 23.46 -20.36
CA ALA A 32 3.26 22.04 -20.56
C ALA A 32 4.45 21.46 -21.34
N SER A 33 5.23 20.62 -20.67
CA SER A 33 6.26 19.84 -21.33
C SER A 33 5.57 18.99 -22.40
N ASP A 34 6.09 19.01 -23.63
CA ASP A 34 5.74 18.05 -24.71
C ASP A 34 6.06 16.63 -24.24
N LYS A 35 5.19 16.08 -23.38
CA LYS A 35 5.26 14.70 -22.91
C LYS A 35 4.33 13.89 -23.78
N ASP A 36 4.86 12.80 -24.33
CA ASP A 36 4.11 11.95 -25.23
C ASP A 36 3.04 11.15 -24.49
N ILE A 37 1.91 10.91 -25.17
CA ILE A 37 0.94 9.90 -24.74
C ILE A 37 1.60 8.53 -24.92
N LEU A 38 1.56 7.71 -23.87
CA LEU A 38 2.13 6.38 -23.87
C LEU A 38 1.02 5.33 -23.94
N THR A 39 1.22 4.30 -24.74
CA THR A 39 0.29 3.15 -24.82
C THR A 39 1.06 1.84 -24.71
N ALA A 40 0.45 0.81 -24.13
CA ALA A 40 1.03 -0.52 -24.10
C ALA A 40 -0.02 -1.64 -24.10
N GLU A 41 0.37 -2.79 -24.67
CA GLU A 41 -0.34 -4.05 -24.47
C GLU A 41 0.23 -4.78 -23.25
N LEU A 42 -0.66 -5.30 -22.41
CA LEU A 42 -0.32 -6.18 -21.31
C LEU A 42 -0.75 -7.61 -21.64
N ARG A 43 -0.01 -8.59 -21.12
CA ARG A 43 -0.34 -10.01 -21.26
C ARG A 43 -0.47 -10.66 -19.89
N HIS A 44 -1.43 -11.56 -19.76
CA HIS A 44 -1.58 -12.35 -18.54
C HIS A 44 -0.32 -13.18 -18.27
N LYS A 45 0.15 -13.14 -17.03
CA LYS A 45 1.26 -13.95 -16.54
C LYS A 45 0.88 -14.62 -15.23
N SER A 46 1.00 -15.94 -15.18
CA SER A 46 0.83 -16.73 -13.96
C SER A 46 2.08 -16.66 -13.07
N TYR A 47 1.87 -16.63 -11.76
CA TYR A 47 2.91 -16.61 -10.74
C TYR A 47 2.74 -17.79 -9.77
N PRO A 48 3.31 -18.98 -10.09
CA PRO A 48 3.18 -20.16 -9.23
C PRO A 48 3.79 -19.97 -7.84
N LYS A 49 4.87 -19.18 -7.77
CA LYS A 49 5.43 -18.66 -6.52
C LYS A 49 4.95 -17.22 -6.37
N TRP A 50 4.17 -16.96 -5.32
CA TRP A 50 3.63 -15.64 -5.05
C TRP A 50 4.52 -14.91 -4.05
N ASP A 51 5.38 -14.04 -4.57
CA ASP A 51 6.30 -13.23 -3.76
C ASP A 51 5.84 -11.76 -3.63
N PHE A 52 4.67 -11.42 -4.19
CA PHE A 52 4.16 -10.05 -4.14
C PHE A 52 3.57 -9.67 -2.78
N VAL A 53 3.89 -8.46 -2.34
CA VAL A 53 3.27 -7.83 -1.18
C VAL A 53 2.12 -6.97 -1.66
N LEU A 54 0.90 -7.47 -1.48
CA LEU A 54 -0.32 -6.76 -1.82
C LEU A 54 -0.70 -5.72 -0.75
N PRO A 55 -1.26 -4.56 -1.13
CA PRO A 55 -1.69 -3.53 -0.17
C PRO A 55 -2.84 -4.02 0.70
N LYS A 56 -3.74 -4.84 0.15
CA LYS A 56 -4.87 -5.46 0.85
C LYS A 56 -5.17 -6.83 0.27
N GLU A 57 -4.35 -7.81 0.63
CA GLU A 57 -4.55 -9.18 0.13
C GLU A 57 -5.93 -9.72 0.55
N THR A 58 -6.75 -10.08 -0.44
CA THR A 58 -8.04 -10.72 -0.21
C THR A 58 -7.99 -12.20 -0.56
N TRP A 59 -8.81 -12.98 0.14
CA TRP A 59 -8.94 -14.42 -0.09
C TRP A 59 -10.42 -14.77 -0.07
N THR A 60 -10.93 -15.28 -1.18
CA THR A 60 -12.32 -15.68 -1.34
C THR A 60 -12.48 -17.13 -0.89
N THR A 61 -13.52 -17.43 -0.12
CA THR A 61 -13.83 -18.82 0.25
C THR A 61 -14.22 -19.60 -1.01
N VAL A 62 -13.60 -20.76 -1.22
CA VAL A 62 -13.97 -21.65 -2.32
C VAL A 62 -15.40 -22.16 -2.09
N SER A 63 -16.30 -21.83 -3.01
CA SER A 63 -17.65 -22.39 -3.11
C SER A 63 -17.66 -23.56 -4.10
N ASP A 64 -18.82 -23.87 -4.69
CA ASP A 64 -19.01 -24.79 -5.80
C ASP A 64 -18.44 -24.28 -7.14
N ARG A 65 -18.00 -23.01 -7.20
CA ARG A 65 -17.49 -22.38 -8.42
C ARG A 65 -16.49 -21.24 -8.15
N ILE A 66 -15.77 -20.83 -9.19
CA ILE A 66 -14.98 -19.59 -9.24
C ILE A 66 -15.65 -18.64 -10.24
N PRO A 67 -16.27 -17.53 -9.80
CA PRO A 67 -16.91 -16.59 -10.71
C PRO A 67 -15.87 -15.73 -11.42
N LEU A 68 -15.89 -15.70 -12.75
CA LEU A 68 -15.15 -14.74 -13.57
C LEU A 68 -16.09 -14.13 -14.63
N PRO A 69 -15.99 -12.83 -14.94
CA PRO A 69 -16.79 -12.15 -15.95
C PRO A 69 -16.52 -12.74 -17.33
N GLY A 70 -17.51 -12.68 -18.21
CA GLY A 70 -17.41 -13.20 -19.58
C GLY A 70 -17.35 -14.73 -19.68
N SER A 71 -17.27 -15.45 -18.56
CA SER A 71 -17.51 -16.90 -18.55
C SER A 71 -18.99 -17.18 -18.28
N ASP A 72 -19.56 -18.19 -18.95
CA ASP A 72 -20.86 -18.74 -18.56
C ASP A 72 -20.82 -18.97 -17.03
N SER A 73 -21.82 -18.47 -16.30
CA SER A 73 -21.85 -18.39 -14.81
C SER A 73 -21.67 -19.73 -14.05
N SER A 74 -21.49 -20.84 -14.79
CA SER A 74 -21.22 -22.20 -14.34
C SER A 74 -19.86 -22.77 -14.79
N ALA A 75 -19.00 -22.01 -15.48
CA ALA A 75 -17.82 -22.53 -16.16
C ALA A 75 -16.83 -23.18 -15.18
N TYR A 76 -16.32 -22.44 -14.20
CA TYR A 76 -15.23 -22.95 -13.37
C TYR A 76 -15.74 -23.65 -12.11
N GLN A 77 -16.31 -24.83 -12.29
CA GLN A 77 -16.81 -25.66 -11.18
C GLN A 77 -15.66 -26.12 -10.28
N VAL A 78 -15.92 -26.14 -8.97
CA VAL A 78 -14.98 -26.64 -7.97
C VAL A 78 -15.65 -27.69 -7.09
N ALA A 79 -15.01 -28.85 -6.99
CA ALA A 79 -15.47 -29.93 -6.12
C ALA A 79 -14.46 -30.21 -5.00
N LYS A 80 -14.93 -30.09 -3.75
CA LYS A 80 -14.15 -30.41 -2.56
C LYS A 80 -14.07 -31.94 -2.40
N ARG A 81 -12.84 -32.47 -2.29
CA ARG A 81 -12.54 -33.90 -2.11
C ARG A 81 -11.79 -34.13 -0.80
N GLY A 82 -12.29 -33.53 0.27
CA GLY A 82 -11.68 -33.53 1.61
C GLY A 82 -10.83 -32.28 1.92
N PRO A 83 -10.19 -32.22 3.09
CA PRO A 83 -9.50 -31.01 3.58
C PRO A 83 -8.22 -30.68 2.79
N LEU A 84 -7.63 -31.67 2.11
CA LEU A 84 -6.34 -31.53 1.40
C LEU A 84 -6.47 -31.77 -0.10
N LYS A 85 -7.68 -31.76 -0.67
CA LYS A 85 -7.88 -31.95 -2.11
C LYS A 85 -9.11 -31.21 -2.63
N ILE A 86 -8.92 -30.48 -3.73
CA ILE A 86 -10.01 -29.97 -4.59
C ILE A 86 -9.79 -30.41 -6.03
N GLU A 87 -10.88 -30.53 -6.77
CA GLU A 87 -10.92 -30.75 -8.21
C GLU A 87 -11.57 -29.53 -8.86
N VAL A 88 -11.05 -29.08 -10.00
CA VAL A 88 -11.46 -27.85 -10.68
C VAL A 88 -11.66 -28.15 -12.15
N ASP A 89 -12.78 -27.69 -12.70
CA ASP A 89 -12.97 -27.54 -14.14
C ASP A 89 -12.22 -26.29 -14.57
N SER A 90 -11.00 -26.46 -15.09
CA SER A 90 -10.13 -25.32 -15.43
C SER A 90 -10.43 -24.71 -16.79
N THR A 91 -11.30 -25.33 -17.59
CA THR A 91 -11.59 -24.91 -18.97
C THR A 91 -13.05 -24.52 -19.20
N GLY A 92 -13.91 -24.67 -18.20
CA GLY A 92 -15.31 -24.27 -18.29
C GLY A 92 -16.21 -25.29 -18.99
N ASN A 93 -15.76 -26.53 -19.17
CA ASN A 93 -16.41 -27.50 -20.07
C ASN A 93 -17.33 -28.52 -19.37
N GLY A 94 -17.58 -28.34 -18.07
CA GLY A 94 -18.36 -29.23 -17.22
C GLY A 94 -17.60 -30.47 -16.72
N ARG A 95 -16.29 -30.58 -16.95
CA ARG A 95 -15.47 -31.72 -16.52
C ARG A 95 -14.32 -31.24 -15.63
N PHE A 96 -14.19 -31.88 -14.47
CA PHE A 96 -13.02 -31.69 -13.62
C PHE A 96 -11.76 -32.24 -14.29
N ASP A 97 -10.89 -31.34 -14.76
CA ASP A 97 -9.65 -31.67 -15.47
C ASP A 97 -8.39 -31.32 -14.67
N SER A 98 -8.54 -30.56 -13.57
CA SER A 98 -7.45 -30.10 -12.71
C SER A 98 -7.66 -30.51 -11.26
N LYS A 99 -6.56 -30.69 -10.52
CA LYS A 99 -6.57 -31.04 -9.09
C LYS A 99 -5.52 -30.26 -8.32
N VAL A 100 -5.90 -29.76 -7.14
CA VAL A 100 -4.98 -29.15 -6.16
C VAL A 100 -4.94 -30.05 -4.92
N LYS A 101 -3.73 -30.33 -4.42
CA LYS A 101 -3.49 -31.23 -3.29
C LYS A 101 -2.63 -30.55 -2.22
N GLY A 102 -2.83 -30.94 -0.96
CA GLY A 102 -2.05 -30.44 0.17
C GLY A 102 -2.62 -29.14 0.74
N MET A 103 -1.73 -28.30 1.30
CA MET A 103 -2.09 -27.06 1.99
C MET A 103 -2.32 -25.87 1.04
N GLY A 104 -2.12 -26.04 -0.26
CA GLY A 104 -2.30 -25.00 -1.26
C GLY A 104 -1.80 -25.42 -2.63
N GLY A 105 -1.88 -24.51 -3.59
CA GLY A 105 -1.39 -24.71 -4.95
C GLY A 105 -1.91 -23.63 -5.90
N SER A 106 -1.58 -23.73 -7.18
CA SER A 106 -2.04 -22.80 -8.20
C SER A 106 -2.45 -23.55 -9.46
N LEU A 107 -3.35 -22.94 -10.24
CA LEU A 107 -3.74 -23.40 -11.57
C LEU A 107 -4.08 -22.19 -12.45
N THR A 108 -4.21 -22.42 -13.75
CA THR A 108 -4.64 -21.38 -14.70
C THR A 108 -5.97 -21.81 -15.29
N LEU A 109 -6.99 -20.99 -15.05
CA LEU A 109 -8.29 -21.07 -15.70
C LEU A 109 -8.17 -20.53 -17.13
N ARG A 110 -8.89 -21.17 -18.05
CA ARG A 110 -8.93 -20.79 -19.47
C ARG A 110 -10.38 -20.70 -19.91
N GLY A 111 -10.70 -19.72 -20.72
CA GLY A 111 -12.07 -19.50 -21.18
C GLY A 111 -12.11 -18.66 -22.44
N ARG A 112 -13.33 -18.29 -22.82
CA ARG A 112 -13.63 -17.26 -23.80
C ARG A 112 -14.52 -16.22 -23.15
N ASP A 113 -14.33 -14.95 -23.48
CA ASP A 113 -15.20 -13.85 -23.04
C ASP A 113 -16.48 -13.77 -23.90
N GLU A 114 -17.30 -12.73 -23.67
CA GLU A 114 -18.57 -12.52 -24.38
C GLU A 114 -18.37 -12.31 -25.89
N GLU A 115 -17.21 -11.78 -26.28
CA GLU A 115 -16.78 -11.58 -27.65
C GLU A 115 -16.17 -12.85 -28.29
N GLY A 116 -15.98 -13.90 -27.49
CA GLY A 116 -15.40 -15.18 -27.93
C GLY A 116 -13.87 -15.21 -27.91
N GLU A 117 -13.21 -14.17 -27.42
CA GLU A 117 -11.76 -14.06 -27.31
C GLU A 117 -11.24 -14.90 -26.14
N SER A 118 -10.14 -15.61 -26.38
CA SER A 118 -9.59 -16.49 -25.36
C SER A 118 -8.91 -15.72 -24.24
N PHE A 119 -9.22 -16.05 -22.98
CA PHE A 119 -8.54 -15.48 -21.83
C PHE A 119 -7.89 -16.55 -20.94
N GLN A 120 -6.97 -16.09 -20.10
CA GLN A 120 -6.33 -16.89 -19.05
C GLN A 120 -6.43 -16.15 -17.73
N TYR A 121 -6.68 -16.89 -16.66
CA TYR A 121 -6.73 -16.34 -15.32
C TYR A 121 -6.08 -17.30 -14.32
N ALA A 122 -4.94 -16.94 -13.76
CA ALA A 122 -4.30 -17.75 -12.75
C ALA A 122 -4.94 -17.56 -11.38
N VAL A 123 -5.20 -18.66 -10.69
CA VAL A 123 -5.68 -18.70 -9.32
C VAL A 123 -4.68 -19.41 -8.43
N ARG A 124 -4.55 -18.94 -7.19
CA ARG A 124 -3.83 -19.62 -6.12
C ARG A 124 -4.79 -19.98 -5.00
N PHE A 125 -4.54 -21.13 -4.39
CA PHE A 125 -5.35 -21.70 -3.33
C PHE A 125 -4.54 -21.88 -2.08
N LYS A 126 -5.22 -21.75 -0.94
CA LYS A 126 -4.73 -22.22 0.35
C LYS A 126 -5.83 -23.00 1.06
N SER A 127 -5.41 -24.06 1.73
CA SER A 127 -6.27 -24.81 2.64
C SER A 127 -5.98 -24.37 4.07
N SER A 128 -7.06 -24.22 4.85
CA SER A 128 -7.03 -24.13 6.30
C SER A 128 -7.77 -25.34 6.87
N SER A 129 -7.69 -25.56 8.19
CA SER A 129 -8.39 -26.66 8.85
C SER A 129 -9.91 -26.65 8.61
N SER A 130 -10.50 -25.48 8.30
CA SER A 130 -11.95 -25.31 8.15
C SER A 130 -12.42 -25.01 6.72
N ALA A 131 -11.58 -24.49 5.83
CA ALA A 131 -11.99 -24.13 4.47
C ALA A 131 -10.83 -24.00 3.47
N TRP A 132 -11.16 -24.25 2.20
CA TRP A 132 -10.37 -23.82 1.06
C TRP A 132 -10.67 -22.36 0.72
N ARG A 133 -9.63 -21.59 0.41
CA ARG A 133 -9.74 -20.21 -0.08
C ARG A 133 -8.90 -20.05 -1.34
N TRP A 134 -9.28 -19.12 -2.19
CA TRP A 134 -8.59 -18.77 -3.41
C TRP A 134 -8.37 -17.27 -3.54
N SER A 135 -7.42 -16.88 -4.38
CA SER A 135 -7.09 -15.50 -4.74
C SER A 135 -6.47 -15.50 -6.13
N ALA A 136 -6.37 -14.33 -6.78
CA ALA A 136 -5.58 -14.16 -7.98
C ALA A 136 -4.14 -14.69 -7.79
N GLY A 137 -3.72 -15.53 -8.73
CA GLY A 137 -2.37 -16.11 -8.83
C GLY A 137 -1.62 -15.62 -10.06
N GLY A 138 -2.11 -14.57 -10.71
CA GLY A 138 -1.57 -13.98 -11.93
C GLY A 138 -1.63 -12.45 -11.91
N ALA A 139 -1.07 -11.85 -12.95
CA ALA A 139 -1.14 -10.40 -13.20
C ALA A 139 -1.16 -10.13 -14.70
N MET A 140 -1.76 -9.03 -15.12
CA MET A 140 -1.53 -8.44 -16.45
C MET A 140 -0.20 -7.71 -16.42
N ARG A 141 0.73 -8.06 -17.32
CA ARG A 141 2.10 -7.56 -17.32
C ARG A 141 2.50 -7.03 -18.69
N GLY A 142 3.15 -5.87 -18.69
CA GLY A 142 3.70 -5.26 -19.90
C GLY A 142 4.76 -4.21 -19.60
N LYS A 143 5.11 -3.42 -20.61
CA LYS A 143 6.02 -2.27 -20.47
C LYS A 143 5.34 -1.00 -20.98
N LEU A 144 5.29 0.03 -20.16
CA LEU A 144 4.77 1.35 -20.50
C LEU A 144 5.87 2.38 -20.28
N GLY A 145 6.24 3.16 -21.30
CA GLY A 145 7.38 4.09 -21.22
C GLY A 145 8.71 3.39 -20.85
N GLY A 146 8.88 2.11 -21.19
CA GLY A 146 10.04 1.30 -20.81
C GLY A 146 10.02 0.72 -19.38
N HIS A 147 9.03 1.08 -18.56
CA HIS A 147 8.86 0.58 -17.20
C HIS A 147 7.93 -0.62 -17.17
N THR A 148 8.26 -1.64 -16.35
CA THR A 148 7.34 -2.77 -16.17
C THR A 148 6.11 -2.29 -15.40
N ILE A 149 4.94 -2.66 -15.88
CA ILE A 149 3.66 -2.49 -15.16
C ILE A 149 3.10 -3.89 -14.91
N LEU A 150 2.63 -4.13 -13.68
CA LEU A 150 1.86 -5.31 -13.31
C LEU A 150 0.54 -4.85 -12.69
N ILE A 151 -0.56 -5.41 -13.16
CA ILE A 151 -1.91 -5.17 -12.63
C ILE A 151 -2.47 -6.49 -12.12
N ILE A 152 -2.95 -6.50 -10.89
CA ILE A 152 -3.43 -7.68 -10.18
C ILE A 152 -4.86 -7.42 -9.78
N ASP A 153 -5.77 -8.25 -10.27
CA ASP A 153 -7.17 -8.33 -9.81
C ASP A 153 -7.17 -8.78 -8.34
N GLN A 154 -7.18 -7.81 -7.42
CA GLN A 154 -7.01 -8.09 -6.00
C GLN A 154 -8.34 -8.41 -5.32
N ASN A 155 -9.47 -7.95 -5.87
CA ASN A 155 -10.80 -8.25 -5.35
C ASN A 155 -11.35 -9.59 -5.90
N ASN A 156 -10.66 -10.18 -6.89
CA ASN A 156 -10.94 -11.45 -7.54
C ASN A 156 -12.26 -11.45 -8.33
N ASN A 157 -12.57 -10.33 -8.98
CA ASN A 157 -13.78 -10.20 -9.79
C ASN A 157 -13.53 -10.37 -11.28
N GLY A 158 -12.30 -10.66 -11.71
CA GLY A 158 -11.88 -10.86 -13.09
C GLY A 158 -11.77 -9.60 -13.95
N LEU A 159 -11.97 -8.41 -13.38
CA LEU A 159 -11.70 -7.12 -14.01
C LEU A 159 -10.34 -6.60 -13.52
N TYR A 160 -9.72 -5.75 -14.34
CA TYR A 160 -8.40 -5.16 -14.04
C TYR A 160 -8.42 -3.63 -14.02
N ASN A 161 -9.61 -3.03 -14.03
CA ASN A 161 -9.82 -1.58 -14.06
C ASN A 161 -10.54 -1.05 -12.81
N ASP A 162 -10.54 -1.79 -11.70
CA ASP A 162 -11.13 -1.33 -10.45
C ASP A 162 -10.15 -0.46 -9.65
N TYR A 163 -10.11 0.83 -10.01
CA TYR A 163 -9.32 1.84 -9.32
C TYR A 163 -9.56 1.84 -7.81
N GLY A 164 -8.48 1.86 -7.05
CA GLY A 164 -8.52 1.82 -5.59
C GLY A 164 -8.92 0.47 -4.98
N GLN A 165 -9.13 -0.58 -5.78
CA GLN A 165 -9.41 -1.95 -5.32
C GLN A 165 -8.37 -2.95 -5.81
N ASP A 166 -8.10 -2.93 -7.12
CA ASP A 166 -7.04 -3.72 -7.73
C ASP A 166 -5.67 -3.26 -7.26
N ALA A 167 -4.64 -4.05 -7.53
CA ALA A 167 -3.28 -3.75 -7.14
C ALA A 167 -2.40 -3.50 -8.37
N MET A 168 -1.46 -2.57 -8.24
CA MET A 168 -0.51 -2.20 -9.28
C MET A 168 0.92 -2.17 -8.74
N ILE A 169 1.85 -2.69 -9.55
CA ILE A 169 3.29 -2.49 -9.38
C ILE A 169 3.82 -1.74 -10.60
N VAL A 170 4.55 -0.65 -10.33
CA VAL A 170 5.30 0.10 -11.34
C VAL A 170 6.79 -0.10 -11.10
N GLY A 171 7.53 -0.53 -12.11
CA GLY A 171 8.99 -0.73 -12.02
C GLY A 171 9.40 -2.15 -11.65
N LYS A 172 10.30 -2.30 -10.66
CA LYS A 172 10.96 -3.58 -10.32
C LYS A 172 10.65 -4.08 -8.90
N GLY A 173 9.89 -3.31 -8.11
CA GLY A 173 9.54 -3.68 -6.74
C GLY A 173 8.63 -4.91 -6.67
N GLU A 174 8.56 -5.49 -5.48
CA GLU A 174 7.70 -6.65 -5.18
C GLU A 174 6.42 -6.24 -4.43
N ALA A 175 6.36 -5.00 -3.94
CA ALA A 175 5.20 -4.45 -3.26
C ALA A 175 4.32 -3.65 -4.20
N ALA A 176 3.03 -3.98 -4.20
CA ALA A 176 2.01 -3.29 -4.95
C ALA A 176 1.39 -2.15 -4.12
N SER A 177 0.96 -1.13 -4.82
CA SER A 177 -0.02 -0.15 -4.32
C SER A 177 -1.40 -0.52 -4.87
N PHE A 178 -2.47 0.17 -4.46
CA PHE A 178 -3.74 0.04 -5.19
C PHE A 178 -3.60 0.60 -6.60
N LEU A 179 -4.38 0.06 -7.53
CA LEU A 179 -4.54 0.59 -8.89
C LEU A 179 -4.94 2.06 -8.79
N SER A 180 -4.09 2.92 -9.32
CA SER A 180 -4.20 4.37 -9.20
C SER A 180 -4.59 4.97 -10.54
N ARG A 181 -5.40 6.04 -10.52
CA ARG A 181 -5.68 6.86 -11.72
C ARG A 181 -4.49 7.68 -12.17
N VAL A 182 -3.49 7.87 -11.31
CA VAL A 182 -2.24 8.55 -11.64
C VAL A 182 -1.07 7.64 -11.29
N ILE A 183 -0.13 7.48 -12.23
CA ILE A 183 1.09 6.69 -12.03
C ILE A 183 2.33 7.57 -12.13
N ASN A 184 3.39 7.16 -11.42
CA ASN A 184 4.70 7.79 -11.55
C ASN A 184 5.62 6.92 -12.42
N LEU A 185 6.01 7.45 -13.58
CA LEU A 185 7.00 6.85 -14.46
C LEU A 185 8.28 7.68 -14.40
N LYS A 186 9.24 7.22 -13.59
CA LYS A 186 10.58 7.84 -13.46
C LYS A 186 10.55 9.31 -13.04
N GLY A 187 9.72 9.64 -12.06
CA GLY A 187 9.58 11.01 -11.53
C GLY A 187 8.51 11.84 -12.24
N GLU A 188 7.97 11.36 -13.35
CA GLU A 188 6.91 12.05 -14.08
C GLU A 188 5.54 11.40 -13.82
N LEU A 189 4.52 12.23 -13.64
CA LEU A 189 3.16 11.77 -13.42
C LEU A 189 2.36 11.70 -14.71
N TYR A 190 1.55 10.65 -14.81
CA TYR A 190 0.63 10.42 -15.92
C TYR A 190 -0.73 9.99 -15.39
N ASP A 191 -1.81 10.51 -15.95
CA ASP A 191 -3.14 9.92 -15.84
C ASP A 191 -3.12 8.56 -16.53
N PHE A 192 -3.70 7.54 -15.90
CA PHE A 192 -3.59 6.14 -16.29
C PHE A 192 -4.96 5.52 -16.52
N GLU A 193 -5.12 4.96 -17.73
CA GLU A 193 -6.30 4.22 -18.16
C GLU A 193 -5.94 2.78 -18.49
N ILE A 194 -6.84 1.85 -18.14
CA ILE A 194 -6.72 0.43 -18.45
C ILE A 194 -8.05 -0.15 -18.89
N SER A 195 -8.03 -1.01 -19.91
CA SER A 195 -9.22 -1.72 -20.37
C SER A 195 -9.75 -2.68 -19.29
N PRO A 196 -11.06 -3.01 -19.26
CA PRO A 196 -11.63 -3.92 -18.26
C PRO A 196 -10.94 -5.29 -18.18
N ASN A 197 -10.57 -5.85 -19.35
CA ASN A 197 -9.82 -7.12 -19.44
C ASN A 197 -8.32 -6.98 -19.13
N GLY A 198 -7.85 -5.76 -18.84
CA GLY A 198 -6.47 -5.46 -18.48
C GLY A 198 -5.43 -5.57 -19.59
N THR A 199 -5.84 -5.75 -20.85
CA THR A 199 -4.92 -6.01 -21.97
C THR A 199 -4.34 -4.74 -22.59
N GLN A 200 -4.98 -3.59 -22.42
CA GLN A 200 -4.53 -2.33 -23.02
C GLN A 200 -4.45 -1.25 -21.95
N VAL A 201 -3.39 -0.46 -21.99
CA VAL A 201 -3.20 0.69 -21.12
C VAL A 201 -2.80 1.93 -21.90
N THR A 202 -3.24 3.08 -21.40
CA THR A 202 -2.86 4.40 -21.89
C THR A 202 -2.40 5.25 -20.72
N ALA A 203 -1.36 6.06 -20.93
CA ALA A 203 -0.90 7.06 -19.97
C ALA A 203 -0.75 8.41 -20.66
N THR A 204 -1.50 9.40 -20.19
CA THR A 204 -1.43 10.79 -20.67
C THR A 204 -0.73 11.66 -19.62
N PRO A 205 0.06 12.67 -20.01
CA PRO A 205 0.75 13.52 -19.03
C PRO A 205 -0.22 14.13 -18.02
N TYR A 206 0.10 14.03 -16.74
CA TYR A 206 -0.72 14.62 -15.68
C TYR A 206 -0.54 16.14 -15.65
N GLU A 207 -1.64 16.89 -15.70
CA GLU A 207 -1.63 18.37 -15.75
C GLU A 207 -1.91 19.04 -14.39
N GLY A 208 -2.25 18.26 -13.36
CA GLY A 208 -2.59 18.80 -12.04
C GLY A 208 -1.37 19.21 -11.22
N GLU A 209 -1.62 19.84 -10.07
CA GLU A 209 -0.56 20.21 -9.14
C GLU A 209 0.13 18.97 -8.55
N THR A 210 1.45 19.07 -8.39
CA THR A 210 2.30 17.96 -7.92
C THR A 210 3.16 18.41 -6.74
N GLY A 211 3.47 17.50 -5.82
CA GLY A 211 4.51 17.68 -4.80
C GLY A 211 5.39 16.44 -4.69
N MET A 212 6.36 16.49 -3.79
CA MET A 212 7.25 15.37 -3.48
C MET A 212 6.87 14.76 -2.14
N LEU A 213 6.73 13.44 -2.07
CA LEU A 213 6.47 12.72 -0.82
C LEU A 213 7.65 11.79 -0.50
N ASN A 214 8.28 12.01 0.65
CA ASN A 214 9.34 11.16 1.17
C ASN A 214 8.90 10.50 2.49
N MET A 215 8.87 9.17 2.50
CA MET A 215 8.59 8.37 3.69
C MET A 215 9.71 7.36 3.98
N THR A 216 10.91 7.55 3.43
CA THR A 216 12.00 6.58 3.57
C THR A 216 13.19 7.18 4.30
N GLU A 217 13.49 8.46 4.09
CA GLU A 217 14.63 9.15 4.72
C GLU A 217 14.51 9.18 6.25
N GLU A 218 13.33 9.53 6.77
CA GLU A 218 13.07 9.60 8.20
C GLU A 218 12.44 8.32 8.77
N TYR A 219 12.49 7.20 8.04
CA TYR A 219 12.04 5.90 8.56
C TYR A 219 13.14 5.25 9.42
N THR A 220 12.92 5.18 10.73
CA THR A 220 13.98 4.87 11.71
C THR A 220 13.90 3.46 12.32
N VAL A 221 13.17 2.52 11.72
CA VAL A 221 13.12 1.13 12.22
C VAL A 221 14.30 0.31 11.67
N ASN A 222 14.85 -0.56 12.52
CA ASN A 222 15.85 -1.54 12.11
C ASN A 222 15.20 -2.68 11.30
N GLY A 223 15.04 -2.45 9.99
CA GLY A 223 14.49 -3.38 9.01
C GLY A 223 14.45 -2.75 7.61
N ASN A 224 14.28 -3.56 6.58
CA ASN A 224 14.06 -3.09 5.22
C ASN A 224 12.56 -2.76 5.03
N LEU A 225 12.25 -1.51 4.71
CA LEU A 225 10.91 -1.11 4.33
C LEU A 225 10.66 -1.58 2.89
N VAL A 226 9.71 -2.51 2.71
CA VAL A 226 9.38 -3.11 1.41
C VAL A 226 8.13 -2.45 0.82
N ALA A 227 7.18 -2.03 1.66
CA ALA A 227 5.99 -1.32 1.23
C ALA A 227 5.66 -0.16 2.18
N ALA A 228 5.28 0.98 1.59
CA ALA A 228 4.65 2.11 2.25
C ALA A 228 3.65 2.70 1.26
N VAL A 229 2.44 2.19 1.31
CA VAL A 229 1.35 2.53 0.39
C VAL A 229 0.53 3.65 0.99
N VAL A 230 0.54 4.81 0.33
CA VAL A 230 -0.30 5.96 0.67
C VAL A 230 -1.45 6.08 -0.32
N ARG A 231 -2.57 6.63 0.16
CA ARG A 231 -3.78 6.81 -0.65
C ARG A 231 -4.43 8.17 -0.45
N SER A 232 -4.97 8.75 -1.53
CA SER A 232 -5.86 9.91 -1.51
C SER A 232 -6.90 9.75 -2.62
N GLY A 233 -8.16 9.44 -2.26
CA GLY A 233 -9.20 9.13 -3.25
C GLY A 233 -8.79 7.95 -4.17
N ASP A 234 -8.68 8.24 -5.47
CA ASP A 234 -8.27 7.31 -6.52
C ASP A 234 -6.75 7.29 -6.76
N TYR A 235 -5.98 8.05 -5.99
CA TYR A 235 -4.51 8.05 -6.04
C TYR A 235 -3.94 7.08 -5.03
N SER A 236 -2.99 6.26 -5.46
CA SER A 236 -2.31 5.32 -4.61
C SER A 236 -0.87 5.08 -5.07
N PHE A 237 0.08 5.15 -4.15
CA PHE A 237 1.50 5.03 -4.46
C PHE A 237 2.22 4.20 -3.40
N ASN A 238 3.10 3.31 -3.83
CA ASN A 238 4.09 2.70 -2.94
C ASN A 238 5.36 3.58 -2.96
N VAL A 239 5.66 4.24 -1.85
CA VAL A 239 6.81 5.17 -1.75
C VAL A 239 8.08 4.53 -1.17
N ALA A 240 8.02 3.24 -0.76
CA ALA A 240 9.14 2.57 -0.08
C ALA A 240 10.43 2.45 -0.92
N ASP A 241 10.31 2.39 -2.25
CA ASP A 241 11.45 2.25 -3.16
C ASP A 241 12.12 3.59 -3.52
N TYR A 242 11.62 4.72 -3.01
CA TYR A 242 12.02 6.07 -3.44
C TYR A 242 12.71 6.84 -2.31
N ARG A 243 14.04 6.70 -2.22
CA ARG A 243 14.88 7.33 -1.19
C ARG A 243 14.90 8.85 -1.21
N GLU A 244 14.81 9.41 -2.41
CA GLU A 244 14.83 10.86 -2.66
C GLU A 244 13.40 11.44 -2.72
N GLY A 245 12.40 10.64 -2.32
CA GLY A 245 10.99 10.97 -2.47
C GLY A 245 10.40 10.55 -3.82
N LEU A 246 9.07 10.50 -3.85
CA LEU A 246 8.28 10.20 -5.04
C LEU A 246 7.42 11.42 -5.41
N ALA A 247 7.45 11.84 -6.67
CA ALA A 247 6.51 12.84 -7.16
C ALA A 247 5.10 12.25 -7.16
N VAL A 248 4.15 12.96 -6.55
CA VAL A 248 2.73 12.57 -6.43
C VAL A 248 1.83 13.79 -6.63
N PRO A 249 0.54 13.62 -6.98
CA PRO A 249 -0.43 14.72 -6.96
C PRO A 249 -0.42 15.46 -5.62
N ALA A 250 -0.52 16.79 -5.64
CA ALA A 250 -0.71 17.57 -4.43
C ALA A 250 -2.08 17.23 -3.82
N ALA A 251 -2.07 16.61 -2.64
CA ALA A 251 -3.28 16.12 -1.98
C ALA A 251 -3.01 15.81 -0.50
N THR A 252 -4.06 15.43 0.21
CA THR A 252 -3.96 14.88 1.57
C THR A 252 -4.05 13.37 1.50
N TYR A 253 -2.99 12.68 1.93
CA TYR A 253 -2.87 11.23 1.89
C TYR A 253 -3.04 10.60 3.27
N SER A 254 -3.42 9.32 3.29
CA SER A 254 -3.30 8.44 4.47
C SER A 254 -2.39 7.25 4.15
N LEU A 255 -1.60 6.81 5.13
CA LEU A 255 -0.94 5.50 5.06
C LEU A 255 -2.00 4.41 5.07
N GLU A 256 -2.10 3.61 4.01
CA GLU A 256 -3.11 2.55 3.87
C GLU A 256 -2.52 1.18 4.20
N SER A 257 -1.27 0.94 3.82
CA SER A 257 -0.60 -0.35 4.03
C SER A 257 0.91 -0.18 4.06
N GLY A 258 1.59 -0.97 4.87
CA GLY A 258 3.04 -1.05 4.88
C GLY A 258 3.53 -2.45 5.22
N TYR A 259 4.78 -2.71 4.88
CA TYR A 259 5.41 -3.99 5.09
C TYR A 259 6.90 -3.81 5.25
N ALA A 260 7.45 -4.36 6.32
CA ALA A 260 8.88 -4.33 6.58
C ALA A 260 9.41 -5.73 6.89
N THR A 261 10.66 -5.96 6.56
CA THR A 261 11.35 -7.23 6.78
C THR A 261 12.65 -7.03 7.55
N ARG A 262 13.06 -8.03 8.31
CA ARG A 262 14.37 -8.10 8.94
C ARG A 262 14.98 -9.47 8.70
N GLY A 263 16.06 -9.51 7.93
CA GLY A 263 16.62 -10.77 7.45
C GLY A 263 15.63 -11.51 6.54
N LYS A 264 15.67 -12.86 6.58
CA LYS A 264 14.91 -13.71 5.65
C LYS A 264 13.52 -14.11 6.14
N THR A 265 13.28 -14.06 7.45
CA THR A 265 12.10 -14.69 8.07
C THR A 265 11.33 -13.77 8.99
N GLU A 266 11.89 -12.63 9.41
CA GLU A 266 11.20 -11.70 10.29
C GLU A 266 10.47 -10.65 9.45
N THR A 267 9.16 -10.52 9.64
CA THR A 267 8.32 -9.60 8.88
C THR A 267 7.28 -8.94 9.76
N VAL A 268 6.80 -7.77 9.36
CA VAL A 268 5.73 -7.04 10.05
C VAL A 268 4.88 -6.29 9.02
N ARG A 269 3.57 -6.25 9.27
CA ARG A 269 2.62 -5.43 8.52
C ARG A 269 2.41 -4.11 9.26
N ILE A 270 2.23 -3.04 8.51
CA ILE A 270 2.03 -1.70 9.05
C ILE A 270 0.72 -1.18 8.49
N ARG A 271 -0.09 -0.51 9.30
CA ARG A 271 -1.32 0.18 8.87
C ARG A 271 -1.40 1.56 9.50
N ASN A 272 -2.38 2.37 9.08
CA ASN A 272 -2.52 3.75 9.53
C ASN A 272 -2.47 3.92 11.06
N GLY A 273 -3.11 3.02 11.82
CA GLY A 273 -3.22 3.16 13.27
C GLY A 273 -3.95 4.44 13.65
N LYS A 274 -3.23 5.38 14.28
CA LYS A 274 -3.69 6.74 14.63
C LYS A 274 -2.88 7.81 13.89
N MET A 275 -2.20 7.44 12.80
CA MET A 275 -1.38 8.37 12.03
C MET A 275 -2.24 9.44 11.37
N GLY A 276 -1.87 10.71 11.60
CA GLY A 276 -2.56 11.85 11.01
C GLY A 276 -2.44 11.89 9.49
N PRO A 277 -3.28 12.71 8.82
CA PRO A 277 -3.19 12.94 7.39
C PRO A 277 -1.81 13.49 6.98
N ILE A 278 -1.34 13.08 5.80
CA ILE A 278 -0.08 13.51 5.19
C ILE A 278 -0.40 14.52 4.10
N GLU A 279 -0.27 15.80 4.39
CA GLU A 279 -0.51 16.88 3.44
C GLU A 279 0.72 17.08 2.53
N VAL A 280 0.55 16.85 1.23
CA VAL A 280 1.54 17.14 0.18
C VAL A 280 1.06 18.37 -0.59
N LYS A 281 1.80 19.48 -0.47
CA LYS A 281 1.45 20.75 -1.13
C LYS A 281 2.08 20.85 -2.52
N ALA A 282 1.45 21.64 -3.39
CA ALA A 282 1.98 21.93 -4.72
C ALA A 282 3.40 22.51 -4.65
N GLY A 283 4.32 21.93 -5.43
CA GLY A 283 5.72 22.31 -5.53
C GLY A 283 6.56 22.08 -4.27
N ALA A 284 5.99 21.50 -3.21
CA ALA A 284 6.67 21.29 -1.94
C ALA A 284 7.09 19.84 -1.74
N GLU A 285 8.13 19.65 -0.93
CA GLU A 285 8.50 18.35 -0.40
C GLU A 285 7.86 18.12 0.96
N LYS A 286 7.30 16.93 1.16
CA LYS A 286 6.78 16.45 2.42
C LYS A 286 7.57 15.22 2.86
N SER A 287 8.43 15.41 3.84
CA SER A 287 9.05 14.32 4.59
C SER A 287 8.18 13.92 5.78
N VAL A 288 8.14 12.61 6.05
CA VAL A 288 7.37 12.02 7.14
C VAL A 288 8.30 11.26 8.06
N GLY A 289 8.49 11.79 9.27
CA GLY A 289 9.16 11.09 10.37
C GLY A 289 8.25 10.04 11.00
N TRP A 290 8.57 8.77 10.79
CA TRP A 290 7.81 7.62 11.28
C TRP A 290 8.75 6.45 11.56
N GLY A 291 8.22 5.39 12.15
CA GLY A 291 9.01 4.27 12.60
C GLY A 291 9.29 4.28 14.09
N SER A 292 10.57 4.31 14.44
CA SER A 292 10.99 4.33 15.84
C SER A 292 10.85 5.74 16.44
N PRO A 293 10.64 5.86 17.76
CA PRO A 293 10.47 4.78 18.74
C PRO A 293 9.08 4.11 18.62
N VAL A 294 9.04 2.80 18.91
CA VAL A 294 7.79 2.04 19.00
C VAL A 294 7.29 2.06 20.45
N ARG A 295 6.05 2.49 20.64
CA ARG A 295 5.30 2.40 21.90
C ARG A 295 4.41 1.16 21.87
N ILE A 296 4.11 0.63 23.07
CA ILE A 296 3.17 -0.46 23.26
C ILE A 296 1.99 0.09 24.06
N GLU A 297 0.77 -0.12 23.60
CA GLU A 297 -0.48 0.18 24.30
C GLU A 297 -1.21 -1.15 24.60
N PHE A 298 -1.70 -1.32 25.83
CA PHE A 298 -2.48 -2.48 26.27
C PHE A 298 -3.34 -2.11 27.47
N ASP A 299 -4.47 -2.80 27.62
CA ASP A 299 -5.33 -2.67 28.78
C ASP A 299 -4.86 -3.57 29.92
N TYR A 300 -5.08 -3.11 31.15
CA TYR A 300 -4.80 -3.90 32.35
C TYR A 300 -5.86 -3.71 33.42
N GLU A 301 -6.05 -4.75 34.22
CA GLU A 301 -6.89 -4.72 35.42
C GLU A 301 -6.01 -4.91 36.66
N LYS A 302 -6.41 -4.27 37.75
CA LYS A 302 -5.76 -4.43 39.05
C LYS A 302 -6.77 -4.96 40.05
N ASP A 303 -6.47 -6.10 40.64
CA ASP A 303 -7.25 -6.69 41.73
C ASP A 303 -6.33 -6.95 42.93
N GLY A 304 -6.42 -6.10 43.94
CA GLY A 304 -5.52 -6.12 45.10
C GLY A 304 -4.04 -6.00 44.71
N GLU A 305 -3.30 -7.09 44.91
CA GLU A 305 -1.87 -7.22 44.59
C GLU A 305 -1.61 -7.78 43.18
N TYR A 306 -2.65 -8.19 42.46
CA TYR A 306 -2.55 -8.77 41.12
C TYR A 306 -2.77 -7.71 40.04
N VAL A 307 -1.98 -7.80 38.97
CA VAL A 307 -2.15 -7.03 37.73
C VAL A 307 -2.36 -8.02 36.60
N THR A 308 -3.51 -7.95 35.95
CA THR A 308 -3.85 -8.77 34.78
C THR A 308 -3.70 -7.90 33.54
N VAL A 309 -2.83 -8.30 32.61
CA VAL A 309 -2.68 -7.64 31.32
C VAL A 309 -3.50 -8.40 30.29
N GLN A 310 -4.37 -7.69 29.57
CA GLN A 310 -5.17 -8.30 28.52
C GLN A 310 -4.27 -8.69 27.33
N PRO A 311 -4.64 -9.74 26.56
CA PRO A 311 -3.83 -10.20 25.44
C PRO A 311 -3.79 -9.19 24.26
N ASP A 312 -4.74 -8.25 24.24
CA ASP A 312 -4.88 -7.26 23.16
C ASP A 312 -3.87 -6.14 23.31
N VAL A 313 -2.84 -6.20 22.48
CA VAL A 313 -1.70 -5.29 22.53
C VAL A 313 -1.47 -4.68 21.17
N VAL A 314 -1.26 -3.37 21.17
CA VAL A 314 -1.05 -2.59 19.97
C VAL A 314 0.31 -1.92 20.00
N PHE A 315 1.00 -1.93 18.87
CA PHE A 315 2.33 -1.35 18.71
C PHE A 315 2.23 -0.14 17.80
N TYR A 316 2.54 1.05 18.31
CA TYR A 316 2.51 2.28 17.51
C TYR A 316 3.91 2.85 17.34
N GLY A 317 4.26 3.27 16.13
CA GLY A 317 5.49 4.01 15.89
C GLY A 317 5.37 5.50 16.17
N ALA A 318 6.39 6.24 15.76
CA ALA A 318 6.54 7.66 16.06
C ALA A 318 5.44 8.53 15.45
N ALA A 319 4.93 8.18 14.27
CA ALA A 319 3.82 8.88 13.63
C ALA A 319 2.45 8.32 14.03
N ASN A 320 2.40 7.37 14.96
CA ASN A 320 1.23 6.59 15.36
C ASN A 320 0.70 5.60 14.31
N GLU A 321 1.53 5.22 13.33
CA GLU A 321 1.31 4.03 12.51
C GLU A 321 1.31 2.78 13.39
N GLU A 322 0.49 1.78 13.04
CA GLU A 322 0.37 0.55 13.80
C GLU A 322 1.15 -0.59 13.16
N TYR A 323 1.97 -1.27 13.97
CA TYR A 323 2.67 -2.51 13.60
C TYR A 323 1.89 -3.73 14.07
N HIS A 324 1.61 -4.66 13.16
CA HIS A 324 0.82 -5.85 13.44
C HIS A 324 1.29 -7.07 12.62
N THR A 325 0.74 -8.25 12.95
CA THR A 325 1.00 -9.50 12.22
C THR A 325 2.51 -9.80 12.09
N PHE A 326 3.23 -9.71 13.21
CA PHE A 326 4.65 -10.04 13.26
C PHE A 326 4.86 -11.52 12.92
N THR A 327 5.73 -11.83 11.97
CA THR A 327 6.09 -13.21 11.62
C THR A 327 7.57 -13.44 11.91
N PRO A 328 7.95 -14.55 12.57
CA PRO A 328 7.06 -15.44 13.34
C PRO A 328 6.49 -14.69 14.57
N ASN A 329 5.30 -15.08 15.04
CA ASN A 329 4.61 -14.40 16.16
C ASN A 329 5.50 -14.28 17.42
N ALA A 330 6.39 -15.26 17.65
CA ALA A 330 7.35 -15.25 18.76
C ALA A 330 8.42 -14.13 18.68
N LYS A 331 8.46 -13.36 17.59
CA LYS A 331 9.37 -12.22 17.40
C LYS A 331 8.69 -10.87 17.67
N SER A 332 7.46 -10.87 18.18
CA SER A 332 6.85 -9.69 18.80
C SER A 332 7.77 -9.11 19.90
N PRO A 333 7.69 -7.80 20.18
CA PRO A 333 8.51 -7.18 21.22
C PRO A 333 8.42 -7.90 22.57
N LYS A 334 9.57 -8.05 23.24
CA LYS A 334 9.67 -8.64 24.59
C LYS A 334 9.31 -7.59 25.62
N ILE A 335 8.41 -7.92 26.55
CA ILE A 335 8.15 -7.09 27.73
C ILE A 335 8.98 -7.60 28.89
N ILE A 336 9.50 -6.66 29.66
CA ILE A 336 10.22 -6.92 30.90
C ILE A 336 9.58 -6.06 31.99
N ILE A 337 8.95 -6.69 32.97
CA ILE A 337 8.48 -6.03 34.18
C ILE A 337 9.63 -6.04 35.19
N ARG A 338 9.99 -4.87 35.69
CA ARG A 338 11.08 -4.69 36.65
C ARG A 338 10.57 -4.16 37.97
N ASP A 339 11.16 -4.64 39.06
CA ASP A 339 10.97 -4.04 40.38
C ASP A 339 11.58 -2.63 40.38
N LYS A 340 10.76 -1.61 40.67
CA LYS A 340 11.16 -0.21 40.57
C LYS A 340 12.33 0.15 41.51
N ARG A 341 12.43 -0.50 42.67
CA ARG A 341 13.43 -0.18 43.70
C ARG A 341 14.79 -0.79 43.37
N THR A 342 14.79 -2.00 42.83
CA THR A 342 15.99 -2.81 42.60
C THR A 342 16.43 -2.86 41.14
N GLY A 343 15.55 -2.46 40.20
CA GLY A 343 15.76 -2.57 38.75
C GLY A 343 15.79 -4.00 38.21
N LYS A 344 15.59 -5.01 39.07
CA LYS A 344 15.62 -6.42 38.72
C LYS A 344 14.39 -6.81 37.92
N GLU A 345 14.58 -7.63 36.90
CA GLU A 345 13.49 -8.27 36.17
C GLU A 345 12.72 -9.19 37.12
N VAL A 346 11.42 -8.94 37.25
CA VAL A 346 10.48 -9.74 38.06
C VAL A 346 9.85 -10.81 37.19
N ILE A 347 9.40 -10.41 35.99
CA ILE A 347 8.82 -11.30 35.00
C ILE A 347 9.09 -10.72 33.61
N SER A 348 9.25 -11.61 32.63
CA SER A 348 9.22 -11.22 31.22
C SER A 348 8.35 -12.15 30.39
N GLY A 349 7.87 -11.61 29.28
CA GLY A 349 7.00 -12.32 28.36
C GLY A 349 7.10 -11.73 26.96
N ARG A 350 6.48 -12.42 26.01
CA ARG A 350 6.21 -11.90 24.66
C ARG A 350 4.72 -12.04 24.44
N PHE A 351 4.10 -11.02 23.87
CA PHE A 351 2.73 -11.19 23.40
C PHE A 351 2.75 -12.13 22.21
N GLY A 352 2.15 -13.31 22.34
CA GLY A 352 1.85 -14.14 21.19
C GLY A 352 0.89 -13.35 20.33
N GLY A 353 1.36 -12.85 19.17
CA GLY A 353 0.57 -12.00 18.31
C GLY A 353 -0.79 -12.64 17.98
N CYS A 354 -1.84 -11.85 18.12
CA CYS A 354 -3.20 -12.14 17.66
C CYS A 354 -3.23 -12.50 16.17
#